data_AF-C3Z5S2-F1
#
_entry.id   AF-C3Z5S2-F1
#
_cell.length_a   1.000
_cell.length_b   1.000
_cell.length_c   1.000
_cell.angle_alpha   90.00
_cell.angle_beta   90.00
_cell.angle_gamma   90.00
#
_symmetry.space_group_name_H-M   'P 1'
#
loop_
_entity.id
_entity.type
_entity.pdbx_description
1 polymer ?
#
loop_
_entity_poly.entity_id
_entity_poly.type
_entity_poly.pdbx_seq_one_letter_code
_entity_poly.pdbx_strand_id
1 'polypeptide(L)'
;MDAVTFVVLVLLTGPAVQSADVPCRTFEEIYPTGKELCEKMWDDAFVYETNLSVAFTMWFFEAENPNNKVAERLGWSSPVDDCHLEYFHKEAPGPEPDNFTECHPWKDYSCCHQDTVSSVQKIKEAYGKEWHWDRCGPLSSACERFFVQEACLYECEPNAGFYRKFPDHVYNDSDPNHNKWQMEGMPIRADYCDAWFRACRYDRFCAADSGSYSSCAREYAKVDNTGDNGGNAGLIAGVVVACVIVAVLIGFYRKFPDHVYNDSDPNHNKWQMEGMPIRADYCDAWFRACRYDRFCAADSGSYSSCAREYAKVDNTGDNGGNAGLIAGVVVACVIVAVLIGTLGYFIFRERKGQPVFNKLEAE
;
A
#
# COMPACT_ATOMS: atom_id res chain seq x y z
N MET A 1 13.34 -52.66 -7.26
CA MET A 1 11.94 -52.52 -7.73
C MET A 1 11.39 -51.35 -6.94
N ASP A 2 11.67 -50.14 -7.42
CA ASP A 2 11.42 -48.92 -6.67
C ASP A 2 10.06 -48.38 -7.07
N ALA A 3 9.15 -48.36 -6.10
CA ALA A 3 7.83 -47.78 -6.24
C ALA A 3 7.96 -46.25 -6.23
N VAL A 4 7.96 -45.65 -7.42
CA VAL A 4 7.77 -44.21 -7.59
C VAL A 4 6.31 -43.89 -7.25
N THR A 5 6.05 -43.47 -6.01
CA THR A 5 4.75 -42.95 -5.60
C THR A 5 4.57 -41.57 -6.25
N PHE A 6 3.76 -41.52 -7.31
CA PHE A 6 3.22 -40.28 -7.86
C PHE A 6 2.32 -39.63 -6.80
N VAL A 7 2.81 -38.59 -6.11
CA VAL A 7 1.95 -37.70 -5.34
C VAL A 7 1.38 -36.67 -6.32
N VAL A 8 0.13 -36.88 -6.71
CA VAL A 8 -0.65 -35.86 -7.41
C VAL A 8 -0.79 -34.67 -6.46
N LEU A 9 -0.12 -33.56 -6.79
CA LEU A 9 -0.35 -32.28 -6.16
C LEU A 9 -1.76 -31.84 -6.54
N VAL A 10 -2.75 -32.26 -5.77
CA VAL A 10 -4.05 -31.59 -5.76
C VAL A 10 -3.75 -30.21 -5.17
N LEU A 11 -3.50 -29.24 -6.04
CA LEU A 11 -3.67 -27.84 -5.69
C LEU A 11 -5.10 -27.76 -5.15
N LEU A 12 -5.24 -27.72 -3.83
CA LEU A 12 -6.41 -27.17 -3.19
C LEU A 12 -6.39 -25.67 -3.52
N THR A 13 -6.66 -25.32 -4.78
CA THR A 13 -7.53 -24.20 -5.04
C THR A 13 -8.85 -24.62 -4.43
N GLY A 14 -8.96 -24.47 -3.10
CA GLY A 14 -10.27 -24.17 -2.55
C GLY A 14 -10.79 -23.04 -3.43
N PRO A 15 -12.06 -23.08 -3.86
CA PRO A 15 -12.62 -21.87 -4.44
C PRO A 15 -12.27 -20.79 -3.42
N ALA A 16 -11.57 -19.74 -3.87
CA ALA A 16 -11.72 -18.48 -3.18
C ALA A 16 -13.24 -18.37 -3.07
N VAL A 17 -13.76 -18.46 -1.84
CA VAL A 17 -15.14 -18.08 -1.59
C VAL A 17 -15.08 -16.59 -1.82
N GLN A 18 -15.12 -16.22 -3.10
CA GLN A 18 -15.36 -14.89 -3.55
C GLN A 18 -16.77 -14.68 -3.07
N SER A 19 -16.88 -14.07 -1.88
CA SER A 19 -18.15 -13.60 -1.36
C SER A 19 -18.83 -12.92 -2.54
N ALA A 20 -19.96 -13.48 -2.94
CA ALA A 20 -20.62 -13.08 -4.16
C ALA A 20 -21.19 -11.68 -3.93
N ASP A 21 -20.41 -10.59 -4.05
CA ASP A 21 -20.95 -9.32 -3.58
C ASP A 21 -20.38 -7.99 -4.15
N VAL A 22 -19.19 -7.90 -4.76
CA VAL A 22 -18.84 -6.76 -5.64
C VAL A 22 -17.95 -7.29 -6.79
N PRO A 23 -18.24 -6.99 -8.07
CA PRO A 23 -17.46 -7.54 -9.18
C PRO A 23 -16.04 -6.98 -9.18
N CYS A 24 -15.02 -7.86 -9.16
CA CYS A 24 -13.61 -7.48 -9.21
C CYS A 24 -12.94 -7.97 -10.51
N ARG A 25 -12.39 -7.05 -11.29
CA ARG A 25 -11.71 -7.32 -12.59
C ARG A 25 -10.36 -6.62 -12.64
N THR A 26 -9.51 -6.97 -13.60
CA THR A 26 -8.26 -6.23 -13.79
C THR A 26 -8.54 -4.83 -14.35
N PHE A 27 -7.63 -3.87 -14.14
CA PHE A 27 -7.79 -2.53 -14.72
C PHE A 27 -7.92 -2.57 -16.25
N GLU A 28 -7.19 -3.44 -16.96
CA GLU A 28 -7.32 -3.56 -18.42
C GLU A 28 -8.66 -4.17 -18.89
N GLU A 29 -9.36 -4.91 -18.03
CA GLU A 29 -10.70 -5.41 -18.31
C GLU A 29 -11.78 -4.33 -18.07
N ILE A 30 -11.49 -3.33 -17.25
CA ILE A 30 -12.41 -2.24 -16.86
C ILE A 30 -12.22 -1.03 -17.78
N TYR A 31 -10.96 -0.59 -17.94
CA TYR A 31 -10.57 0.61 -18.68
C TYR A 31 -9.80 0.24 -19.94
N PRO A 32 -10.27 0.65 -21.13
CA PRO A 32 -9.55 0.43 -22.38
C PRO A 32 -8.18 1.11 -22.45
N THR A 33 -8.06 2.35 -21.94
CA THR A 33 -6.82 3.14 -21.93
C THR A 33 -6.69 4.00 -20.68
N GLY A 34 -5.58 4.74 -20.55
CA GLY A 34 -5.38 5.73 -19.48
C GLY A 34 -6.42 6.84 -19.49
N LYS A 35 -6.97 7.18 -20.66
CA LYS A 35 -8.06 8.14 -20.78
C LYS A 35 -9.31 7.68 -20.02
N GLU A 36 -9.81 6.48 -20.30
CA GLU A 36 -11.01 5.99 -19.61
C GLU A 36 -10.77 5.77 -18.12
N LEU A 37 -9.54 5.39 -17.73
CA LEU A 37 -9.19 5.30 -16.31
C LEU A 37 -9.37 6.66 -15.62
N CYS A 38 -8.77 7.73 -16.15
CA CYS A 38 -8.85 9.05 -15.53
C CYS A 38 -10.27 9.64 -15.56
N GLU A 39 -10.95 9.55 -16.69
CA GLU A 39 -12.26 10.19 -16.87
C GLU A 39 -13.38 9.43 -16.12
N LYS A 40 -13.31 8.10 -16.03
CA LYS A 40 -14.41 7.30 -15.47
C LYS A 40 -14.23 6.88 -14.02
N MET A 41 -13.01 6.57 -13.59
CA MET A 41 -12.79 6.05 -12.23
C MET A 41 -13.29 7.05 -11.19
N TRP A 42 -13.13 8.35 -11.44
CA TRP A 42 -13.49 9.41 -10.50
C TRP A 42 -14.74 10.20 -10.93
N ASP A 43 -15.69 9.56 -11.62
CA ASP A 43 -17.00 10.15 -11.95
C ASP A 43 -16.90 11.53 -12.63
N ASP A 44 -16.08 11.63 -13.68
CA ASP A 44 -15.81 12.85 -14.47
C ASP A 44 -15.10 13.99 -13.70
N ALA A 45 -14.51 13.71 -12.53
CA ALA A 45 -13.66 14.65 -11.82
C ALA A 45 -12.48 15.15 -12.68
N PHE A 46 -11.97 14.28 -13.56
CA PHE A 46 -10.80 14.53 -14.38
C PHE A 46 -11.10 14.43 -15.88
N VAL A 47 -10.41 15.25 -16.67
CA VAL A 47 -10.44 15.23 -18.14
C VAL A 47 -9.05 14.88 -18.65
N TYR A 48 -8.96 13.95 -19.60
CA TYR A 48 -7.68 13.57 -20.20
C TYR A 48 -7.20 14.67 -21.17
N GLU A 49 -6.17 15.42 -20.79
CA GLU A 49 -5.65 16.56 -21.55
C GLU A 49 -4.30 16.28 -22.20
N THR A 50 -4.27 16.37 -23.54
CA THR A 50 -3.07 16.14 -24.35
C THR A 50 -2.19 17.39 -24.49
N ASN A 51 -2.77 18.57 -24.34
CA ASN A 51 -2.03 19.82 -24.27
C ASN A 51 -1.44 19.99 -22.87
N LEU A 52 -0.23 19.45 -22.68
CA LEU A 52 0.53 19.48 -21.44
C LEU A 52 0.77 20.89 -20.86
N SER A 53 0.57 21.94 -21.67
CA SER A 53 0.73 23.33 -21.22
C SER A 53 -0.44 23.82 -20.35
N VAL A 54 -1.60 23.16 -20.42
CA VAL A 54 -2.84 23.49 -19.71
C VAL A 54 -3.37 22.32 -18.88
N ALA A 55 -2.51 21.34 -18.59
CA ALA A 55 -2.88 20.12 -17.89
C ALA A 55 -2.15 20.03 -16.55
N PHE A 56 -2.91 19.78 -15.49
CA PHE A 56 -2.44 19.58 -14.12
C PHE A 56 -1.77 18.23 -13.96
N THR A 57 -0.82 18.16 -13.03
CA THR A 57 -0.21 16.91 -12.57
C THR A 57 -0.66 16.59 -11.14
N MET A 58 -0.88 15.31 -10.84
CA MET A 58 -1.20 14.82 -9.49
C MET A 58 0.05 14.63 -8.63
N TRP A 59 1.24 14.87 -9.17
CA TRP A 59 2.50 14.84 -8.42
C TRP A 59 3.60 15.64 -9.11
N PHE A 60 4.53 16.17 -8.33
CA PHE A 60 5.66 16.94 -8.84
C PHE A 60 6.89 16.82 -7.92
N PHE A 61 8.06 17.15 -8.46
CA PHE A 61 9.35 17.12 -7.74
C PHE A 61 10.05 18.48 -7.72
N GLU A 62 9.48 19.44 -8.43
CA GLU A 62 9.90 20.83 -8.48
C GLU A 62 9.73 21.50 -7.11
N ALA A 63 10.57 22.49 -6.83
CA ALA A 63 10.49 23.27 -5.59
C ALA A 63 9.24 24.15 -5.53
N GLU A 64 8.72 24.57 -6.68
CA GLU A 64 7.48 25.32 -6.81
C GLU A 64 6.40 24.42 -7.41
N ASN A 65 5.16 24.54 -6.92
CA ASN A 65 4.02 23.82 -7.48
C ASN A 65 3.80 24.21 -8.96
N PRO A 66 4.00 23.29 -9.93
CA PRO A 66 3.84 23.60 -11.35
C PRO A 66 2.38 23.85 -11.74
N ASN A 67 1.42 23.34 -10.96
CA ASN A 67 -0.02 23.53 -11.20
C ASN A 67 -0.42 25.01 -11.11
N ASN A 68 0.30 25.84 -10.34
CA ASN A 68 0.05 27.27 -10.28
C ASN A 68 0.16 27.94 -11.67
N LYS A 69 1.20 27.59 -12.43
CA LYS A 69 1.41 28.12 -13.79
C LYS A 69 0.40 27.57 -14.79
N VAL A 70 -0.12 26.37 -14.55
CA VAL A 70 -1.20 25.78 -15.35
C VAL A 70 -2.51 26.54 -15.11
N ALA A 71 -2.85 26.80 -13.84
CA ALA A 71 -4.02 27.58 -13.45
C ALA A 71 -3.99 28.99 -14.06
N GLU A 72 -2.84 29.70 -13.98
CA GLU A 72 -2.64 31.01 -14.60
C GLU A 72 -2.90 31.01 -16.12
N ARG A 73 -2.42 29.99 -16.84
CA ARG A 73 -2.64 29.87 -18.30
C ARG A 73 -4.10 29.63 -18.66
N LEU A 74 -4.84 28.99 -17.77
CA LEU A 74 -6.28 28.77 -17.89
C LEU A 74 -7.10 30.00 -17.47
N GLY A 75 -6.45 31.08 -17.03
CA GLY A 75 -7.09 32.35 -16.67
C GLY A 75 -7.47 32.46 -15.19
N TRP A 76 -7.02 31.54 -14.35
CA TRP A 76 -7.24 31.59 -12.91
C TRP A 76 -6.16 32.42 -12.20
N SER A 77 -6.53 33.02 -11.08
CA SER A 77 -5.56 33.67 -10.19
C SER A 77 -4.95 32.62 -9.27
N SER A 78 -3.64 32.39 -9.37
CA SER A 78 -2.92 31.41 -8.55
C SER A 78 -1.58 32.02 -8.06
N PRO A 79 -1.07 31.65 -6.87
CA PRO A 79 -1.69 30.80 -5.85
C PRO A 79 -3.01 31.40 -5.31
N VAL A 80 -3.94 30.53 -4.92
CA VAL A 80 -5.23 30.93 -4.30
C VAL A 80 -5.06 31.21 -2.82
N ASP A 81 -5.86 32.12 -2.26
CA ASP A 81 -5.86 32.44 -0.83
C ASP A 81 -6.80 31.55 0.01
N ASP A 82 -7.71 30.81 -0.65
CA ASP A 82 -8.73 29.98 -0.02
C ASP A 82 -8.67 28.52 -0.52
N CYS A 83 -9.02 27.58 0.35
CA CYS A 83 -9.21 26.18 0.01
C CYS A 83 -10.71 25.94 -0.23
N HIS A 84 -11.12 25.71 -1.48
CA HIS A 84 -12.54 25.70 -1.83
C HIS A 84 -13.24 24.33 -1.74
N LEU A 85 -12.48 23.25 -1.61
CA LEU A 85 -13.04 21.91 -1.30
C LEU A 85 -13.27 21.80 0.20
N GLU A 86 -14.32 21.09 0.61
CA GLU A 86 -14.67 20.89 2.01
C GLU A 86 -14.63 19.40 2.37
N TYR A 87 -14.07 19.06 3.53
CA TYR A 87 -14.34 17.88 4.38
C TYR A 87 -13.20 17.75 5.40
N PHE A 88 -11.97 17.55 4.90
CA PHE A 88 -10.73 17.55 5.69
C PHE A 88 -9.78 18.70 5.32
N HIS A 89 -10.17 19.53 4.36
CA HIS A 89 -9.41 20.69 3.92
C HIS A 89 -9.40 21.81 4.97
N LYS A 90 -8.32 22.59 4.97
CA LYS A 90 -8.19 23.86 5.66
C LYS A 90 -9.16 24.89 5.08
N GLU A 91 -9.31 26.03 5.75
CA GLU A 91 -9.98 27.21 5.17
C GLU A 91 -9.09 27.94 4.15
N ALA A 92 -7.80 28.05 4.44
CA ALA A 92 -6.82 28.74 3.59
C ALA A 92 -5.54 27.91 3.46
N PRO A 93 -4.83 27.96 2.32
CA PRO A 93 -3.60 27.21 2.18
C PRO A 93 -2.49 27.77 3.06
N GLY A 94 -1.59 26.89 3.49
CA GLY A 94 -0.46 27.29 4.32
C GLY A 94 0.57 26.19 4.50
N PRO A 95 1.71 26.50 5.13
CA PRO A 95 2.78 25.55 5.30
C PRO A 95 2.43 24.44 6.29
N GLU A 96 2.90 23.24 5.99
CA GLU A 96 2.83 22.05 6.83
C GLU A 96 4.12 21.83 7.62
N PRO A 97 4.07 21.14 8.77
CA PRO A 97 5.22 20.91 9.63
C PRO A 97 6.33 20.07 8.96
N ASP A 98 7.52 20.06 9.55
CA ASP A 98 8.69 19.36 8.99
C ASP A 98 8.53 17.85 8.86
N ASN A 99 7.60 17.25 9.60
CA ASN A 99 7.27 15.83 9.50
C ASN A 99 6.24 15.52 8.39
N PHE A 100 5.94 16.46 7.50
CA PHE A 100 5.04 16.28 6.36
C PHE A 100 5.68 15.43 5.25
N THR A 101 5.28 14.16 5.17
CA THR A 101 6.01 13.14 4.39
C THR A 101 5.25 12.58 3.19
N GLU A 102 3.99 12.19 3.31
CA GLU A 102 3.32 11.42 2.24
C GLU A 102 2.96 12.29 1.03
N CYS A 103 2.43 13.50 1.29
CA CYS A 103 2.04 14.50 0.29
C CYS A 103 3.03 15.67 0.22
N HIS A 104 4.31 15.41 0.51
CA HIS A 104 5.36 16.42 0.68
C HIS A 104 5.52 17.46 -0.45
N PRO A 105 5.15 17.26 -1.73
CA PRO A 105 5.27 18.30 -2.74
C PRO A 105 4.50 19.60 -2.39
N TRP A 106 3.41 19.50 -1.62
CA TRP A 106 2.62 20.65 -1.18
C TRP A 106 3.07 21.24 0.15
N LYS A 107 4.18 20.80 0.75
CA LYS A 107 4.58 21.16 2.13
C LYS A 107 4.51 22.65 2.41
N ASP A 108 5.02 23.49 1.51
CA ASP A 108 5.14 24.93 1.77
C ASP A 108 3.81 25.68 1.61
N TYR A 109 2.85 25.09 0.89
CA TYR A 109 1.55 25.71 0.59
C TYR A 109 0.50 24.66 0.23
N SER A 110 -0.20 24.12 1.24
CA SER A 110 -1.20 23.06 1.07
C SER A 110 -2.56 23.39 1.67
N CYS A 111 -3.60 22.74 1.14
CA CYS A 111 -4.95 22.71 1.71
C CYS A 111 -5.22 21.55 2.68
N CYS A 112 -4.30 20.59 2.81
CA CYS A 112 -4.45 19.45 3.70
C CYS A 112 -3.68 19.64 5.00
N HIS A 113 -4.09 18.91 6.04
CA HIS A 113 -3.32 18.77 7.28
C HIS A 113 -2.45 17.51 7.26
N GLN A 114 -1.24 17.57 7.82
CA GLN A 114 -0.34 16.43 8.03
C GLN A 114 -1.07 15.28 8.74
N ASP A 115 -1.95 15.60 9.69
CA ASP A 115 -2.73 14.60 10.39
C ASP A 115 -3.69 13.84 9.47
N THR A 116 -4.17 14.43 8.37
CA THR A 116 -5.04 13.76 7.40
C THR A 116 -4.24 12.85 6.47
N VAL A 117 -3.02 13.27 6.10
CA VAL A 117 -2.22 12.62 5.05
C VAL A 117 -0.90 12.01 5.57
N SER A 118 -0.78 11.66 6.84
CA SER A 118 0.52 11.25 7.42
C SER A 118 1.06 9.91 6.90
N SER A 119 0.22 9.08 6.26
CA SER A 119 0.62 7.80 5.66
C SER A 119 -0.43 7.31 4.66
N VAL A 120 -0.03 6.41 3.75
CA VAL A 120 -0.93 5.66 2.86
C VAL A 120 -2.13 5.07 3.61
N GLN A 121 -1.91 4.45 4.78
CA GLN A 121 -3.00 3.84 5.54
C GLN A 121 -4.01 4.88 6.04
N LYS A 122 -3.52 6.04 6.49
CA LYS A 122 -4.40 7.10 7.00
C LYS A 122 -5.24 7.72 5.90
N ILE A 123 -4.65 7.93 4.72
CA ILE A 123 -5.37 8.38 3.53
C ILE A 123 -6.46 7.37 3.15
N LYS A 124 -6.12 6.08 3.12
CA LYS A 124 -7.07 5.02 2.77
C LYS A 124 -8.26 4.94 3.73
N GLU A 125 -8.01 5.10 5.02
CA GLU A 125 -9.03 5.00 6.07
C GLU A 125 -9.88 6.27 6.23
N ALA A 126 -9.47 7.40 5.64
CA ALA A 126 -10.03 8.73 5.93
C ALA A 126 -11.55 8.83 5.69
N TYR A 127 -12.05 8.14 4.66
CA TYR A 127 -13.44 8.25 4.21
C TYR A 127 -14.33 7.07 4.62
N GLY A 128 -13.77 6.05 5.27
CA GLY A 128 -14.48 4.81 5.61
C GLY A 128 -14.12 3.64 4.70
N LYS A 129 -14.41 2.43 5.18
CA LYS A 129 -13.97 1.18 4.55
C LYS A 129 -14.48 1.00 3.12
N GLU A 130 -15.65 1.53 2.82
CA GLU A 130 -16.28 1.47 1.50
C GLU A 130 -15.48 2.23 0.43
N TRP A 131 -14.67 3.21 0.85
CA TRP A 131 -13.79 4.00 -0.02
C TRP A 131 -12.35 3.49 -0.04
N HIS A 132 -12.08 2.27 0.43
CA HIS A 132 -10.76 1.68 0.29
C HIS A 132 -10.54 1.23 -1.17
N TRP A 133 -9.47 1.69 -1.83
CA TRP A 133 -9.16 1.33 -3.21
C TRP A 133 -8.72 -0.14 -3.41
N ASP A 134 -8.30 -0.83 -2.34
CA ASP A 134 -7.74 -2.20 -2.35
C ASP A 134 -8.76 -3.29 -1.95
N ARG A 135 -10.06 -2.98 -2.01
CA ARG A 135 -11.14 -3.93 -1.62
C ARG A 135 -11.22 -5.17 -2.54
N CYS A 136 -10.63 -5.12 -3.73
CA CYS A 136 -10.47 -6.27 -4.63
C CYS A 136 -9.16 -7.05 -4.43
N GLY A 137 -8.42 -6.75 -3.36
CA GLY A 137 -7.11 -7.29 -3.05
C GLY A 137 -6.04 -6.20 -3.05
N PRO A 138 -4.87 -6.46 -2.45
CA PRO A 138 -3.77 -5.51 -2.42
C PRO A 138 -3.34 -5.16 -3.85
N LEU A 139 -3.16 -3.87 -4.12
CA LEU A 139 -2.60 -3.37 -5.37
C LEU A 139 -1.08 -3.54 -5.36
N SER A 140 -0.46 -3.61 -6.53
CA SER A 140 0.99 -3.46 -6.65
C SER A 140 1.42 -2.08 -6.11
N SER A 141 2.64 -1.99 -5.57
CA SER A 141 3.16 -0.72 -5.03
C SER A 141 3.24 0.38 -6.10
N ALA A 142 3.47 0.01 -7.36
CA ALA A 142 3.45 0.94 -8.48
C ALA A 142 2.05 1.51 -8.71
N CYS A 143 1.00 0.68 -8.63
CA CYS A 143 -0.38 1.12 -8.79
C CYS A 143 -0.88 1.94 -7.58
N GLU A 144 -0.63 1.46 -6.36
CA GLU A 144 -1.07 2.15 -5.14
C GLU A 144 -0.50 3.56 -5.02
N ARG A 145 0.72 3.78 -5.54
CA ARG A 145 1.31 5.13 -5.55
C ARG A 145 0.46 6.14 -6.31
N PHE A 146 -0.22 5.76 -7.38
CA PHE A 146 -1.09 6.68 -8.11
C PHE A 146 -2.36 7.05 -7.34
N PHE A 147 -2.95 6.11 -6.59
CA PHE A 147 -4.06 6.41 -5.68
C PHE A 147 -3.64 7.39 -4.58
N VAL A 148 -2.43 7.21 -4.03
CA VAL A 148 -1.89 8.16 -3.03
C VAL A 148 -1.64 9.53 -3.64
N GLN A 149 -1.10 9.60 -4.87
CA GLN A 149 -0.84 10.86 -5.55
C GLN A 149 -2.13 11.61 -5.91
N GLU A 150 -3.15 10.90 -6.37
CA GLU A 150 -4.48 11.48 -6.60
C GLU A 150 -5.10 11.99 -5.30
N ALA A 151 -5.05 11.21 -4.21
CA ALA A 151 -5.54 11.66 -2.92
C ALA A 151 -4.76 12.89 -2.40
N CYS A 152 -3.43 12.95 -2.60
CA CYS A 152 -2.65 14.14 -2.27
C CYS A 152 -3.05 15.35 -3.12
N LEU A 153 -3.35 15.17 -4.41
CA LEU A 153 -3.89 16.25 -5.24
C LEU A 153 -5.22 16.72 -4.63
N TYR A 154 -6.16 15.81 -4.40
CA TYR A 154 -7.49 16.14 -3.88
C TYR A 154 -7.44 16.87 -2.53
N GLU A 155 -6.65 16.36 -1.58
CA GLU A 155 -6.56 16.92 -0.22
C GLU A 155 -5.72 18.20 -0.16
N CYS A 156 -4.58 18.24 -0.88
CA CYS A 156 -3.55 19.23 -0.63
C CYS A 156 -3.44 20.33 -1.69
N GLU A 157 -3.87 20.11 -2.93
CA GLU A 157 -3.71 21.08 -4.02
C GLU A 157 -4.64 22.28 -3.87
N PRO A 158 -4.09 23.49 -3.69
CA PRO A 158 -4.92 24.70 -3.56
C PRO A 158 -5.78 24.96 -4.80
N ASN A 159 -5.27 24.66 -6.00
CA ASN A 159 -6.00 24.91 -7.24
C ASN A 159 -7.10 23.87 -7.55
N ALA A 160 -7.22 22.78 -6.78
CA ALA A 160 -8.26 21.77 -6.99
C ALA A 160 -9.67 22.38 -6.83
N GLY A 161 -9.78 23.40 -5.98
CA GLY A 161 -11.01 24.16 -5.74
C GLY A 161 -11.65 24.82 -6.96
N PHE A 162 -10.86 25.16 -8.00
CA PHE A 162 -11.40 25.72 -9.24
C PHE A 162 -12.32 24.75 -9.99
N TYR A 163 -12.19 23.46 -9.71
CA TYR A 163 -12.92 22.39 -10.35
C TYR A 163 -14.03 21.83 -9.46
N ARG A 164 -14.39 22.53 -8.37
CA ARG A 164 -15.55 22.15 -7.57
C ARG A 164 -16.81 22.20 -8.44
N LYS A 165 -17.50 21.06 -8.55
CA LYS A 165 -18.69 20.88 -9.40
C LYS A 165 -19.80 21.88 -9.12
N PHE A 166 -19.97 22.23 -7.84
CA PHE A 166 -20.94 23.23 -7.39
C PHE A 166 -20.21 24.42 -6.76
N PRO A 167 -19.71 25.37 -7.58
CA PRO A 167 -19.11 26.60 -7.06
C PRO A 167 -20.16 27.46 -6.34
N ASP A 168 -19.74 28.44 -5.52
CA ASP A 168 -20.65 29.18 -4.61
C ASP A 168 -21.86 29.82 -5.30
N HIS A 169 -21.72 30.24 -6.56
CA HIS A 169 -22.81 30.84 -7.33
C HIS A 169 -23.82 29.81 -7.90
N VAL A 170 -23.49 28.52 -7.85
CA VAL A 170 -24.34 27.39 -8.27
C VAL A 170 -24.83 26.59 -7.05
N TYR A 171 -24.02 26.51 -5.99
CA TYR A 171 -24.32 25.72 -4.80
C TYR A 171 -25.63 26.16 -4.13
N ASN A 172 -26.39 25.15 -3.67
CA ASN A 172 -27.70 25.34 -3.05
C ASN A 172 -27.86 24.30 -1.95
N ASP A 173 -27.79 24.74 -0.70
CA ASP A 173 -27.89 23.87 0.49
C ASP A 173 -29.25 23.15 0.61
N SER A 174 -30.28 23.63 -0.09
CA SER A 174 -31.59 22.97 -0.13
C SER A 174 -31.69 21.86 -1.19
N ASP A 175 -30.74 21.75 -2.12
CA ASP A 175 -30.72 20.67 -3.10
C ASP A 175 -29.87 19.49 -2.58
N PRO A 176 -30.47 18.32 -2.31
CA PRO A 176 -29.74 17.17 -1.78
C PRO A 176 -28.69 16.59 -2.74
N ASN A 177 -28.69 17.01 -4.01
CA ASN A 177 -27.68 16.60 -4.99
C ASN A 177 -26.48 17.55 -5.02
N HIS A 178 -26.58 18.73 -4.38
CA HIS A 178 -25.48 19.67 -4.29
C HIS A 178 -24.62 19.33 -3.08
N ASN A 179 -23.31 19.40 -3.29
CA ASN A 179 -22.31 19.23 -2.26
C ASN A 179 -21.13 20.17 -2.52
N LYS A 180 -20.17 20.21 -1.60
CA LYS A 180 -19.04 21.14 -1.68
C LYS A 180 -17.67 20.46 -1.84
N TRP A 181 -17.68 19.14 -2.00
CA TRP A 181 -16.49 18.29 -2.03
C TRP A 181 -16.22 17.72 -3.43
N GLN A 182 -17.25 17.60 -4.27
CA GLN A 182 -17.14 16.96 -5.57
C GLN A 182 -16.40 17.86 -6.57
N MET A 183 -15.45 17.26 -7.27
CA MET A 183 -14.76 17.88 -8.41
C MET A 183 -15.37 17.43 -9.74
N GLU A 184 -15.22 18.25 -10.77
CA GLU A 184 -15.62 17.94 -12.15
C GLU A 184 -14.71 18.70 -13.14
N GLY A 185 -14.24 18.00 -14.17
CA GLY A 185 -13.64 18.66 -15.32
C GLY A 185 -12.17 19.11 -15.19
N MET A 186 -11.43 18.67 -14.17
CA MET A 186 -10.03 19.08 -14.00
C MET A 186 -9.13 18.45 -15.08
N PRO A 187 -8.44 19.24 -15.93
CA PRO A 187 -7.64 18.71 -17.01
C PRO A 187 -6.35 18.09 -16.44
N ILE A 188 -6.24 16.78 -16.47
CA ILE A 188 -5.07 16.04 -16.01
C ILE A 188 -4.22 15.64 -17.22
N ARG A 189 -2.90 15.71 -17.06
CA ARG A 189 -1.98 15.36 -18.14
C ARG A 189 -2.23 13.94 -18.65
N ALA A 190 -2.37 13.83 -19.96
CA ALA A 190 -2.50 12.58 -20.69
C ALA A 190 -1.41 11.55 -20.33
N ASP A 191 -0.15 12.00 -20.25
CA ASP A 191 0.98 11.13 -19.93
C ASP A 191 0.93 10.57 -18.50
N TYR A 192 0.33 11.31 -17.57
CA TYR A 192 0.11 10.88 -16.20
C TYR A 192 -0.98 9.80 -16.13
N CYS A 193 -2.12 10.01 -16.80
CA CYS A 193 -3.20 9.02 -16.92
C CYS A 193 -2.73 7.71 -17.57
N ASP A 194 -1.91 7.79 -18.62
CA ASP A 194 -1.33 6.62 -19.27
C ASP A 194 -0.28 5.90 -18.41
N ALA A 195 0.42 6.64 -17.54
CA ALA A 195 1.33 6.04 -16.56
C ALA A 195 0.56 5.30 -15.47
N TRP A 196 -0.52 5.90 -14.95
CA TRP A 196 -1.41 5.28 -13.97
C TRP A 196 -1.97 3.96 -14.51
N PHE A 197 -2.58 3.99 -15.69
CA PHE A 197 -3.14 2.78 -16.29
C PHE A 197 -2.10 1.68 -16.52
N ARG A 198 -0.90 2.03 -17.00
CA ARG A 198 0.17 1.03 -17.18
C ARG A 198 0.64 0.43 -15.85
N ALA A 199 0.70 1.22 -14.78
CA ALA A 199 1.08 0.73 -13.46
C ALA A 199 0.03 -0.21 -12.85
N CYS A 200 -1.25 0.10 -13.05
CA CYS A 200 -2.37 -0.68 -12.49
C CYS A 200 -2.88 -1.81 -13.40
N ARG A 201 -2.39 -1.92 -14.63
CA ARG A 201 -2.96 -2.74 -15.71
C ARG A 201 -3.43 -4.14 -15.30
N TYR A 202 -2.62 -4.83 -14.49
CA TYR A 202 -2.84 -6.21 -14.06
C TYR A 202 -3.33 -6.34 -12.61
N ASP A 203 -3.39 -5.23 -11.87
CA ASP A 203 -4.00 -5.19 -10.55
C ASP A 203 -5.52 -5.28 -10.67
N ARG A 204 -6.21 -5.62 -9.58
CA ARG A 204 -7.67 -5.78 -9.57
C ARG A 204 -8.35 -4.59 -8.91
N PHE A 205 -9.42 -4.12 -9.54
CA PHE A 205 -10.28 -3.08 -9.00
C PHE A 205 -11.74 -3.48 -9.12
N CYS A 206 -12.60 -2.75 -8.42
CA CYS A 206 -14.03 -2.95 -8.53
C CYS A 206 -14.52 -2.56 -9.93
N ALA A 207 -15.41 -3.36 -10.49
CA ALA A 207 -15.98 -3.22 -11.83
C ALA A 207 -17.48 -2.88 -11.79
N ALA A 208 -17.99 -2.44 -10.63
CA ALA A 208 -19.35 -1.91 -10.54
C ALA A 208 -19.43 -0.63 -11.38
N ASP A 209 -20.50 -0.51 -12.17
CA ASP A 209 -20.72 0.61 -13.09
C ASP A 209 -19.47 1.05 -13.87
N SER A 210 -18.84 0.10 -14.57
CA SER A 210 -17.63 0.33 -15.37
C SER A 210 -16.41 0.86 -14.58
N GLY A 211 -16.36 0.60 -13.28
CA GLY A 211 -15.22 0.97 -12.42
C GLY A 211 -15.32 2.34 -11.76
N SER A 212 -16.49 2.98 -11.75
CA SER A 212 -16.69 4.23 -11.00
C SER A 212 -16.41 4.03 -9.50
N TYR A 213 -15.57 4.88 -8.91
CA TYR A 213 -15.16 4.82 -7.51
C TYR A 213 -16.35 5.02 -6.57
N SER A 214 -17.22 6.01 -6.85
CA SER A 214 -18.42 6.22 -6.04
C SER A 214 -19.40 5.05 -6.16
N SER A 215 -19.51 4.45 -7.36
CA SER A 215 -20.37 3.29 -7.59
C SER A 215 -19.87 2.07 -6.82
N CYS A 216 -18.56 1.85 -6.84
CA CYS A 216 -17.90 0.81 -6.07
C CYS A 216 -18.10 1.01 -4.57
N ALA A 217 -17.92 2.23 -4.04
CA ALA A 217 -18.18 2.53 -2.64
C ALA A 217 -19.64 2.26 -2.25
N ARG A 218 -20.61 2.62 -3.09
CA ARG A 218 -22.03 2.29 -2.86
C ARG A 218 -22.28 0.79 -2.80
N GLU A 219 -21.68 0.01 -3.70
CA GLU A 219 -21.83 -1.45 -3.66
C GLU A 219 -21.15 -2.05 -2.42
N TYR A 220 -19.94 -1.61 -2.06
CA TYR A 220 -19.27 -2.06 -0.84
C TYR A 220 -20.09 -1.76 0.42
N ALA A 221 -20.68 -0.56 0.52
CA ALA A 221 -21.52 -0.18 1.64
C ALA A 221 -22.76 -1.11 1.78
N LYS A 222 -23.37 -1.56 0.67
CA LYS A 222 -24.50 -2.51 0.74
C LYS A 222 -24.07 -3.83 1.35
N VAL A 223 -22.96 -4.39 0.87
CA VAL A 223 -22.40 -5.67 1.31
C VAL A 223 -22.01 -5.61 2.78
N ASP A 224 -21.36 -4.53 3.17
CA ASP A 224 -20.91 -4.27 4.53
C ASP A 224 -22.08 -4.18 5.53
N ASN A 225 -23.24 -3.70 5.10
CA ASN A 225 -24.44 -3.59 5.94
C ASN A 225 -25.24 -4.90 6.03
N THR A 226 -25.06 -5.84 5.10
CA THR A 226 -25.74 -7.15 5.11
C THR A 226 -25.02 -8.22 5.93
N GLY A 227 -23.80 -7.94 6.41
CA GLY A 227 -22.84 -8.94 6.91
C GLY A 227 -22.89 -9.34 8.39
N ASP A 228 -23.82 -8.84 9.23
CA ASP A 228 -23.81 -9.11 10.68
C ASP A 228 -24.66 -10.33 11.14
N ASN A 229 -25.00 -11.26 10.24
CA ASN A 229 -25.80 -12.46 10.55
C ASN A 229 -25.12 -13.78 10.10
N GLY A 230 -23.80 -13.94 10.28
CA GLY A 230 -23.09 -15.16 9.89
C GLY A 230 -21.82 -15.42 10.70
N GLY A 231 -21.92 -16.24 11.75
CA GLY A 231 -20.85 -16.47 12.72
C GLY A 231 -19.54 -17.02 12.14
N ASN A 232 -18.44 -16.32 12.46
CA ASN A 232 -17.07 -16.71 12.15
C ASN A 232 -16.51 -17.75 13.15
N ALA A 233 -17.11 -18.95 13.17
CA ALA A 233 -16.60 -20.08 13.95
C ALA A 233 -15.71 -21.05 13.13
N GLY A 234 -15.54 -20.83 11.81
CA GLY A 234 -14.82 -21.76 10.92
C GLY A 234 -13.38 -21.39 10.55
N LEU A 235 -12.96 -20.13 10.73
CA LEU A 235 -11.70 -19.63 10.13
C LEU A 235 -10.43 -19.89 10.96
N ILE A 236 -10.56 -20.27 12.24
CA ILE A 236 -9.39 -20.44 13.12
C ILE A 236 -8.70 -21.81 12.95
N ALA A 237 -9.38 -22.81 12.36
CA ALA A 237 -8.80 -24.15 12.17
C ALA A 237 -8.00 -24.33 10.87
N GLY A 238 -8.30 -23.57 9.81
CA GLY A 238 -7.66 -23.71 8.49
C GLY A 238 -6.31 -23.01 8.34
N VAL A 239 -6.15 -21.85 8.99
CA VAL A 239 -4.95 -21.00 8.86
C VAL A 239 -3.74 -21.63 9.58
N VAL A 240 -3.97 -22.32 10.70
CA VAL A 240 -2.88 -22.97 11.47
C VAL A 240 -2.29 -24.16 10.71
N VAL A 241 -3.11 -24.93 9.99
CA VAL A 241 -2.64 -26.10 9.23
C VAL A 241 -1.87 -25.69 7.98
N ALA A 242 -2.31 -24.64 7.28
CA ALA A 242 -1.60 -24.11 6.11
C ALA A 242 -0.23 -23.49 6.47
N CYS A 243 -0.16 -22.74 7.58
CA CYS A 243 1.11 -22.16 8.04
C CYS A 243 2.12 -23.23 8.49
N VAL A 244 1.67 -24.33 9.11
CA VAL A 244 2.56 -25.45 9.49
C VAL A 244 3.06 -26.19 8.24
N ILE A 245 2.23 -26.39 7.22
CA ILE A 245 2.64 -27.03 5.97
C ILE A 245 3.63 -26.14 5.20
N VAL A 246 3.40 -24.82 5.12
CA VAL A 246 4.33 -23.88 4.47
C VAL A 246 5.65 -23.78 5.25
N ALA A 247 5.64 -23.80 6.59
CA ALA A 247 6.86 -23.84 7.39
C ALA A 247 7.64 -25.16 7.23
N VAL A 248 6.95 -26.29 7.12
CA VAL A 248 7.56 -27.61 6.84
C VAL A 248 8.13 -27.66 5.42
N LEU A 249 7.43 -27.09 4.43
CA LEU A 249 7.91 -27.01 3.04
C LEU A 249 9.09 -26.03 2.89
N ILE A 250 9.07 -24.87 3.53
CA ILE A 250 10.23 -23.94 3.59
C ILE A 250 11.41 -24.59 4.32
N GLY A 251 11.15 -25.41 5.34
CA GLY A 251 12.15 -26.22 6.03
C GLY A 251 12.83 -27.26 5.11
N PHE A 252 12.08 -27.84 4.16
CA PHE A 252 12.61 -28.78 3.17
C PHE A 252 13.38 -28.09 2.01
N TYR A 253 13.06 -26.84 1.68
CA TYR A 253 13.83 -26.05 0.70
C TYR A 253 15.09 -25.38 1.29
N ARG A 254 15.25 -25.38 2.61
CA ARG A 254 16.47 -24.89 3.29
C ARG A 254 17.61 -25.90 3.32
N LYS A 255 17.67 -26.84 2.36
CA LYS A 255 18.90 -27.55 2.04
C LYS A 255 19.56 -26.84 0.85
N PHE A 256 20.15 -25.68 1.13
CA PHE A 256 21.21 -25.16 0.27
C PHE A 256 22.25 -26.28 0.16
N PRO A 257 22.72 -26.63 -1.04
CA PRO A 257 23.81 -27.56 -1.13
C PRO A 257 25.05 -26.83 -0.58
N ASP A 258 25.69 -27.42 0.44
CA ASP A 258 26.77 -26.84 1.28
C ASP A 258 28.07 -26.47 0.53
N HIS A 259 28.04 -26.23 -0.79
CA HIS A 259 29.24 -26.09 -1.61
C HIS A 259 29.57 -24.66 -2.08
N VAL A 260 28.90 -23.62 -1.59
CA VAL A 260 29.20 -22.23 -2.02
C VAL A 260 29.36 -21.23 -0.87
N TYR A 261 28.87 -21.49 0.34
CA TYR A 261 29.06 -20.55 1.44
C TYR A 261 30.38 -20.79 2.19
N ASN A 262 31.24 -19.76 2.25
CA ASN A 262 32.51 -19.79 2.97
C ASN A 262 32.56 -18.63 3.96
N ASP A 263 32.45 -18.92 5.26
CA ASP A 263 32.56 -17.93 6.36
C ASP A 263 33.92 -17.21 6.39
N SER A 264 34.91 -17.69 5.64
CA SER A 264 36.26 -17.11 5.56
C SER A 264 36.46 -16.17 4.35
N ASP A 265 35.50 -16.08 3.42
CA ASP A 265 35.57 -15.14 2.29
C ASP A 265 34.82 -13.84 2.63
N PRO A 266 35.50 -12.68 2.70
CA PRO A 266 34.86 -11.40 3.02
C PRO A 266 33.84 -10.93 1.96
N ASN A 267 33.76 -11.59 0.80
CA ASN A 267 32.78 -11.29 -0.24
C ASN A 267 31.51 -12.15 -0.15
N HIS A 268 31.47 -13.16 0.73
CA HIS A 268 30.29 -14.01 0.90
C HIS A 268 29.35 -13.43 1.97
N ASN A 269 28.05 -13.41 1.71
CA ASN A 269 27.04 -13.07 2.71
C ASN A 269 25.81 -13.99 2.56
N LYS A 270 24.98 -14.07 3.60
CA LYS A 270 23.86 -15.01 3.68
C LYS A 270 22.55 -14.52 3.04
N TRP A 271 22.52 -13.33 2.47
CA TRP A 271 21.27 -12.63 2.09
C TRP A 271 21.26 -12.08 0.67
N GLN A 272 22.41 -12.02 -0.01
CA GLN A 272 22.51 -11.51 -1.37
C GLN A 272 21.81 -12.45 -2.34
N MET A 273 20.91 -11.88 -3.14
CA MET A 273 20.20 -12.58 -4.20
C MET A 273 21.03 -12.51 -5.49
N GLU A 274 21.33 -13.65 -6.08
CA GLU A 274 22.07 -13.77 -7.34
C GLU A 274 21.25 -14.57 -8.35
N GLY A 275 21.08 -14.03 -9.57
CA GLY A 275 20.43 -14.75 -10.67
C GLY A 275 18.94 -15.04 -10.49
N MET A 276 18.23 -14.36 -9.58
CA MET A 276 16.77 -14.51 -9.44
C MET A 276 16.08 -14.03 -10.72
N PRO A 277 15.34 -14.88 -11.44
CA PRO A 277 14.64 -14.48 -12.65
C PRO A 277 13.48 -13.55 -12.28
N ILE A 278 13.51 -12.34 -12.82
CA ILE A 278 12.43 -11.35 -12.74
C ILE A 278 11.89 -11.07 -14.15
N ARG A 279 10.63 -10.62 -14.25
CA ARG A 279 10.01 -10.38 -15.56
C ARG A 279 10.74 -9.25 -16.30
N ALA A 280 10.99 -9.45 -17.60
CA ALA A 280 11.74 -8.49 -18.42
C ALA A 280 11.05 -7.11 -18.51
N ASP A 281 9.72 -7.09 -18.58
CA ASP A 281 8.91 -5.86 -18.62
C ASP A 281 9.06 -5.01 -17.34
N TYR A 282 9.18 -5.66 -16.19
CA TYR A 282 9.45 -5.01 -14.91
C TYR A 282 10.84 -4.36 -14.89
N CYS A 283 11.86 -5.05 -15.40
CA CYS A 283 13.21 -4.48 -15.53
C CYS A 283 13.21 -3.22 -16.41
N ASP A 284 12.51 -3.26 -17.54
CA ASP A 284 12.43 -2.13 -18.46
C ASP A 284 11.67 -0.96 -17.83
N ALA A 285 10.58 -1.23 -17.10
CA ALA A 285 9.83 -0.20 -16.39
C ALA A 285 10.68 0.47 -15.31
N TRP A 286 11.40 -0.31 -14.51
CA TRP A 286 12.32 0.19 -13.49
C TRP A 286 13.42 1.04 -14.12
N PHE A 287 14.08 0.58 -15.18
CA PHE A 287 15.09 1.37 -15.86
C PHE A 287 14.54 2.68 -16.41
N ARG A 288 13.37 2.67 -17.07
CA ARG A 288 12.74 3.90 -17.59
C ARG A 288 12.44 4.91 -16.49
N ALA A 289 12.02 4.44 -15.32
CA ALA A 289 11.75 5.30 -14.18
C ALA A 289 13.03 5.97 -13.64
N CYS A 290 14.13 5.22 -13.54
CA CYS A 290 15.35 5.69 -12.87
C CYS A 290 16.47 6.17 -13.80
N ARG A 291 16.28 6.17 -15.13
CA ARG A 291 17.37 6.43 -16.10
C ARG A 291 18.05 7.80 -15.99
N TYR A 292 17.44 8.75 -15.29
CA TYR A 292 18.00 10.09 -15.05
C TYR A 292 18.36 10.33 -13.59
N ASP A 293 18.12 9.35 -12.72
CA ASP A 293 18.49 9.43 -11.32
C ASP A 293 20.00 9.22 -11.15
N ARG A 294 20.57 9.85 -10.12
CA ARG A 294 21.96 9.62 -9.75
C ARG A 294 22.06 8.35 -8.92
N PHE A 295 22.54 7.28 -9.53
CA PHE A 295 22.95 6.08 -8.81
C PHE A 295 24.47 6.09 -8.64
N CYS A 296 24.96 5.55 -7.51
CA CYS A 296 26.39 5.38 -7.34
C CYS A 296 26.94 4.44 -8.43
N ALA A 297 28.06 4.82 -9.02
CA ALA A 297 28.72 4.07 -10.08
C ALA A 297 30.11 3.62 -9.62
N ALA A 298 30.17 2.89 -8.49
CA ALA A 298 31.35 2.09 -8.17
C ALA A 298 31.61 1.04 -9.29
N ASP A 299 32.72 0.31 -9.24
CA ASP A 299 33.33 -0.55 -10.29
C ASP A 299 32.40 -1.39 -11.20
N SER A 300 31.14 -1.63 -10.82
CA SER A 300 30.18 -2.46 -11.56
C SER A 300 28.77 -1.86 -11.70
N GLY A 301 28.48 -0.68 -11.12
CA GLY A 301 27.12 -0.14 -11.03
C GLY A 301 26.16 -1.04 -10.23
N SER A 302 26.68 -2.01 -9.47
CA SER A 302 25.87 -2.88 -8.61
C SER A 302 25.62 -2.22 -7.26
N TYR A 303 24.41 -2.44 -6.72
CA TYR A 303 24.05 -1.99 -5.38
C TYR A 303 25.08 -2.40 -4.32
N SER A 304 25.53 -3.67 -4.34
CA SER A 304 26.51 -4.19 -3.38
C SER A 304 27.87 -3.50 -3.47
N SER A 305 28.30 -3.09 -4.66
CA SER A 305 29.53 -2.30 -4.82
C SER A 305 29.40 -0.92 -4.21
N CYS A 306 28.25 -0.28 -4.38
CA CYS A 306 27.97 1.03 -3.81
C CYS A 306 27.79 1.00 -2.29
N ALA A 307 27.11 -0.01 -1.75
CA ALA A 307 26.96 -0.19 -0.31
C ALA A 307 28.31 -0.26 0.42
N ARG A 308 29.32 -0.90 -0.20
CA ARG A 308 30.69 -0.93 0.35
C ARG A 308 31.36 0.44 0.34
N GLU A 309 31.14 1.25 -0.69
CA GLU A 309 31.68 2.62 -0.73
C GLU A 309 31.02 3.51 0.32
N TYR A 310 29.70 3.42 0.50
CA TYR A 310 29.00 4.16 1.55
C TYR A 310 29.44 3.73 2.97
N ALA A 311 29.64 2.43 3.20
CA ALA A 311 30.14 1.94 4.49
C ALA A 311 31.54 2.50 4.85
N LYS A 312 32.39 2.84 3.87
CA LYS A 312 33.69 3.50 4.15
C LYS A 312 33.51 4.92 4.67
N VAL A 313 32.42 5.59 4.29
CA VAL A 313 32.08 6.95 4.76
C VAL A 313 31.48 6.89 6.17
N ASP A 314 30.61 5.91 6.43
CA ASP A 314 29.92 5.78 7.73
C ASP A 314 30.85 5.35 8.89
N ASN A 315 31.98 4.71 8.61
CA ASN A 315 32.97 4.34 9.63
C ASN A 315 33.74 5.55 10.24
N THR A 316 33.31 6.78 9.95
CA THR A 316 33.77 7.99 10.63
C THR A 316 32.78 8.53 11.68
N GLY A 317 31.63 7.89 11.89
CA GLY A 317 30.58 8.36 12.80
C GLY A 317 29.95 7.25 13.65
N ASP A 318 30.43 7.15 14.88
CA ASP A 318 29.82 6.60 16.10
C ASP A 318 29.40 5.12 16.19
N ASN A 319 29.97 4.45 17.18
CA ASN A 319 29.78 3.04 17.51
C ASN A 319 28.60 2.83 18.47
N GLY A 320 27.71 1.90 18.10
CA GLY A 320 27.35 0.75 18.94
C GLY A 320 26.54 0.97 20.22
N GLY A 321 25.29 0.51 20.19
CA GLY A 321 24.58 0.10 21.41
C GLY A 321 23.08 -0.06 21.19
N ASN A 322 22.60 -1.30 20.97
CA ASN A 322 21.22 -1.72 21.30
C ASN A 322 20.90 -3.20 20.94
N ALA A 323 21.75 -3.90 20.18
CA ALA A 323 21.46 -5.30 19.80
C ALA A 323 21.45 -6.29 20.98
N GLY A 324 22.18 -6.02 22.07
CA GLY A 324 22.25 -6.92 23.23
C GLY A 324 21.02 -6.90 24.14
N LEU A 325 20.26 -5.79 24.18
CA LEU A 325 19.15 -5.61 25.12
C LEU A 325 17.89 -6.39 24.67
N ILE A 326 17.65 -6.44 23.35
CA ILE A 326 16.46 -7.07 22.77
C ILE A 326 16.52 -8.61 22.90
N ALA A 327 17.71 -9.20 22.73
CA ALA A 327 17.89 -10.65 22.84
C ALA A 327 17.63 -11.19 24.27
N GLY A 328 17.99 -10.42 25.30
CA GLY A 328 17.78 -10.82 26.70
C GLY A 328 16.31 -10.85 27.12
N VAL A 329 15.52 -9.88 26.65
CA VAL A 329 14.10 -9.75 27.02
C VAL A 329 13.27 -10.88 26.41
N VAL A 330 13.51 -11.24 25.15
CA VAL A 330 12.75 -12.29 24.46
C VAL A 330 12.95 -13.66 25.13
N VAL A 331 14.18 -13.99 25.53
CA VAL A 331 14.49 -15.27 26.20
C VAL A 331 13.81 -15.35 27.56
N ALA A 332 13.80 -14.26 28.34
CA ALA A 332 13.14 -14.23 29.63
C ALA A 332 11.62 -14.42 29.52
N CYS A 333 10.97 -13.77 28.55
CA CYS A 333 9.53 -13.91 28.32
C CYS A 333 9.12 -15.35 27.93
N VAL A 334 9.94 -16.03 27.11
CA VAL A 334 9.68 -17.42 26.71
C VAL A 334 9.77 -18.37 27.91
N ILE A 335 10.76 -18.19 28.78
CA ILE A 335 10.92 -19.02 29.99
C ILE A 335 9.71 -18.86 30.93
N VAL A 336 9.25 -17.62 31.14
CA VAL A 336 8.07 -17.35 31.99
C VAL A 336 6.80 -17.99 31.41
N ALA A 337 6.59 -17.92 30.09
CA ALA A 337 5.43 -18.53 29.45
C ALA A 337 5.42 -20.06 29.60
N VAL A 338 6.58 -20.73 29.50
CA VAL A 338 6.71 -22.18 29.70
C VAL A 338 6.42 -22.57 31.15
N LEU A 339 6.88 -21.78 32.12
CA LEU A 339 6.62 -22.03 33.54
C LEU A 339 5.14 -21.86 33.90
N ILE A 340 4.47 -20.84 33.37
CA ILE A 340 3.03 -20.64 33.57
C ILE A 340 2.23 -21.77 32.90
N GLY A 341 2.61 -22.18 31.69
CA GLY A 341 1.95 -23.28 30.97
C GLY A 341 2.08 -24.62 31.70
N THR A 342 3.26 -24.93 32.22
CA THR A 342 3.50 -26.16 32.99
C THR A 342 2.74 -26.16 34.32
N LEU A 343 2.72 -25.04 35.05
CA LEU A 343 1.94 -24.89 36.28
C LEU A 343 0.42 -25.03 36.00
N GLY A 344 -0.07 -24.38 34.95
CA GLY A 344 -1.47 -24.50 34.51
C GLY A 344 -1.86 -25.92 34.15
N TYR A 345 -0.96 -26.66 33.47
CA TYR A 345 -1.17 -28.08 33.14
C TYR A 345 -1.27 -28.96 34.40
N PHE A 346 -0.43 -28.73 35.41
CA PHE A 346 -0.52 -29.48 36.68
C PHE A 346 -1.82 -29.18 37.43
N ILE A 347 -2.22 -27.90 37.54
CA ILE A 347 -3.48 -27.50 38.18
C ILE A 347 -4.69 -28.09 37.45
N PHE A 348 -4.67 -28.11 36.12
CA PHE A 348 -5.73 -28.72 35.31
C PHE A 348 -5.86 -30.22 35.56
N ARG A 349 -4.73 -30.94 35.66
CA ARG A 349 -4.71 -32.39 35.91
C ARG A 349 -5.15 -32.75 37.34
N GLU A 350 -4.75 -31.95 38.32
CA GLU A 350 -5.27 -32.00 39.70
C GLU A 350 -6.80 -31.87 39.70
N ARG A 351 -7.34 -30.84 39.03
CA ARG A 351 -8.79 -30.60 38.95
C ARG A 351 -9.57 -31.71 38.24
N LYS A 352 -8.96 -32.44 37.30
CA LYS A 352 -9.56 -33.60 36.63
C LYS A 352 -9.39 -34.93 37.38
N GLY A 353 -8.84 -34.91 38.59
CA GLY A 353 -8.66 -36.11 39.41
C GLY A 353 -7.61 -37.08 38.87
N GLN A 354 -6.68 -36.61 38.05
CA GLN A 354 -5.58 -37.39 37.47
C GLN A 354 -4.23 -36.76 37.84
N PRO A 355 -3.87 -36.69 39.14
CA PRO A 355 -2.64 -36.05 39.57
C PRO A 355 -1.42 -36.73 38.95
N VAL A 356 -0.42 -35.93 38.58
CA VAL A 356 0.84 -36.41 37.98
C VAL A 356 1.76 -37.03 39.04
N PHE A 357 1.62 -36.59 40.29
CA PHE A 357 2.42 -37.07 41.42
C PHE A 357 1.52 -37.82 42.40
N ASN A 358 2.00 -38.97 42.86
CA ASN A 358 1.35 -39.69 43.96
C ASN A 358 1.59 -38.94 45.27
N LYS A 359 0.65 -39.01 46.21
CA LYS A 359 0.89 -38.52 47.57
C LYS A 359 2.03 -39.34 48.16
N LEU A 360 3.00 -38.65 48.76
CA LEU A 360 4.06 -39.31 49.52
C LEU A 360 3.40 -40.07 50.68
N GLU A 361 3.64 -41.37 50.76
CA GLU A 361 3.24 -42.16 51.91
C GLU A 361 4.06 -41.66 53.11
N ALA A 362 3.35 -41.22 54.15
CA ALA A 362 3.98 -40.84 55.41
C ALA A 362 4.33 -42.14 56.17
N GLU A 363 5.62 -42.37 56.43
CA GLU A 363 6.04 -43.27 57.52
C GLU A 363 5.78 -42.62 58.89
#